data_AF-A0A920SSI3-F1
#
_entry.id   AF-A0A920SSI3-F1
#
_cell.length_a   1.000
_cell.length_b   1.000
_cell.length_c   1.000
_cell.angle_alpha   90.00
_cell.angle_beta   90.00
_cell.angle_gamma   90.00
#
_symmetry.space_group_name_H-M   'P 1'
#
loop_
_entity.id
_entity.type
_entity.pdbx_description
1 polymer ?
#
loop_
_entity_poly.entity_id
_entity_poly.type
_entity_poly.pdbx_seq_one_letter_code
_entity_poly.pdbx_strand_id
1 'polypeptide(L)'
;MSLIQSSDYSRRAFLAIAGAGAVVLGGCAVTEQEQTRSFLLKAALNGGRQPGSHPALPTTANEFANAAQDAVEAGAGAIHVHVRDSKENESLRSEDIATVLADCSCHNTVHSDWY
;
A
#
# COMPACT_ATOMS: atom_id res chain seq x y z
N MET A 1 -27.43 44.61 -20.84
CA MET A 1 -28.00 43.39 -20.23
C MET A 1 -28.33 42.40 -21.35
N SER A 2 -27.49 41.39 -21.57
CA SER A 2 -27.78 40.30 -22.52
C SER A 2 -28.44 39.17 -21.73
N LEU A 3 -29.64 38.76 -22.15
CA LEU A 3 -30.39 37.67 -21.57
C LEU A 3 -29.71 36.35 -21.96
N ILE A 4 -29.46 35.52 -20.94
CA ILE A 4 -28.92 34.17 -21.07
C ILE A 4 -29.83 33.36 -22.00
N GLN A 5 -29.31 32.92 -23.15
CA GLN A 5 -29.94 31.86 -23.94
C GLN A 5 -29.84 30.55 -23.14
N SER A 6 -30.97 30.02 -22.71
CA SER A 6 -31.06 28.67 -22.17
C SER A 6 -30.71 27.67 -23.28
N SER A 7 -29.57 26.96 -23.17
CA SER A 7 -29.25 25.90 -24.13
C SER A 7 -30.17 24.72 -23.87
N ASP A 8 -30.89 24.27 -24.89
CA ASP A 8 -31.66 23.02 -24.87
C ASP A 8 -30.71 21.83 -24.68
N TYR A 9 -30.45 21.48 -23.42
CA TYR A 9 -29.65 20.33 -23.08
C TYR A 9 -30.51 19.07 -23.20
N SER A 10 -30.44 18.41 -24.37
CA SER A 10 -31.28 17.25 -24.66
C SER A 10 -31.06 16.12 -23.63
N ARG A 11 -32.16 15.47 -23.21
CA ARG A 11 -32.14 14.31 -22.30
C ARG A 11 -31.17 13.20 -22.76
N ARG A 12 -30.93 13.08 -24.07
CA ARG A 12 -29.95 12.14 -24.64
C ARG A 12 -28.50 12.53 -24.31
N ALA A 13 -28.17 13.82 -24.29
CA ALA A 13 -26.84 14.30 -23.93
C ALA A 13 -26.56 14.12 -22.43
N PHE A 14 -27.57 14.35 -21.57
CA PHE A 14 -27.45 14.13 -20.13
C PHE A 14 -27.18 12.66 -19.78
N LEU A 15 -27.89 11.71 -20.42
CA LEU A 15 -27.70 10.28 -20.17
C LEU A 15 -26.34 9.77 -20.66
N ALA A 16 -25.80 10.32 -21.75
CA ALA A 16 -24.48 9.94 -22.26
C ALA A 16 -23.34 10.37 -21.33
N ILE A 17 -23.48 11.52 -20.65
CA ILE A 17 -22.45 12.07 -19.76
C ILE A 17 -22.51 11.44 -18.37
N ALA A 18 -23.72 11.21 -17.84
CA ALA A 18 -23.90 10.52 -16.56
C ALA A 18 -23.37 9.06 -16.60
N GLY A 19 -23.47 8.38 -17.75
CA GLY A 19 -22.93 7.04 -17.95
C GLY A 19 -21.39 6.97 -18.00
N ALA A 20 -20.71 8.12 -18.17
CA ALA A 20 -19.25 8.21 -18.26
C ALA A 20 -18.59 8.71 -16.95
N GLY A 21 -19.34 8.77 -15.84
CA GLY A 21 -18.82 9.23 -14.55
C GLY A 21 -18.54 10.74 -14.47
N ALA A 22 -19.10 11.53 -15.38
CA ALA A 22 -18.90 12.98 -15.41
C ALA A 22 -20.04 13.72 -14.68
N VAL A 23 -19.67 14.57 -13.71
CA VAL A 23 -20.57 15.53 -13.06
C VAL A 23 -20.42 16.89 -13.74
N VAL A 24 -21.54 17.54 -14.09
CA VAL A 24 -21.56 18.88 -14.68
C VAL A 24 -21.87 19.91 -13.60
N LEU A 25 -20.90 20.77 -13.28
CA LEU A 25 -21.10 21.96 -12.45
C LEU A 25 -20.94 23.20 -13.34
N GLY A 26 -22.02 23.98 -13.50
CA GLY A 26 -21.98 25.27 -14.21
C GLY A 26 -21.63 25.20 -15.71
N GLY A 27 -21.84 24.06 -16.37
CA GLY A 27 -21.57 23.88 -17.81
C GLY A 27 -20.16 23.38 -18.17
N CYS A 28 -19.29 23.14 -17.18
CA CYS A 28 -18.06 22.38 -17.37
C CYS A 28 -18.29 20.91 -17.04
N ALA A 29 -17.98 20.02 -17.98
CA ALA A 29 -17.91 18.59 -17.73
C ALA A 29 -16.50 18.25 -17.22
N VAL A 30 -16.41 17.72 -16.00
CA VAL A 30 -15.18 17.16 -15.45
C VAL A 30 -15.33 15.65 -15.51
N THR A 31 -14.42 14.98 -16.23
CA THR A 31 -14.33 13.51 -16.24
C THR A 31 -13.32 13.08 -15.18
N GLU A 32 -13.64 12.06 -14.38
CA GLU A 32 -12.64 11.39 -13.53
C GLU A 32 -11.60 10.72 -14.44
N GLN A 33 -10.43 11.36 -14.59
CA GLN A 33 -9.23 10.66 -15.04
C GLN A 33 -8.56 10.09 -13.79
N GLU A 34 -9.01 8.91 -13.36
CA GLU A 34 -8.30 8.15 -12.34
C GLU A 34 -7.02 7.59 -12.97
N GLN A 35 -5.95 8.37 -12.95
CA GLN A 35 -4.62 7.86 -13.25
C GLN A 35 -4.05 7.24 -11.97
N THR A 36 -4.56 6.08 -11.56
CA THR A 36 -3.91 5.24 -10.55
C THR A 36 -2.65 4.65 -11.21
N ARG A 37 -1.53 5.39 -11.16
CA ARG A 37 -0.24 4.70 -11.27
C ARG A 37 -0.18 3.75 -10.09
N SER A 38 -0.13 2.44 -10.37
CA SER A 38 0.14 1.44 -9.35
C SER A 38 1.57 1.69 -8.85
N PHE A 39 1.68 2.20 -7.63
CA PHE A 39 2.95 2.30 -6.93
C PHE A 39 3.11 1.09 -6.02
N LEU A 40 4.33 0.54 -5.97
CA LEU A 40 4.66 -0.52 -5.03
C LEU A 40 4.87 0.11 -3.64
N LEU A 41 4.03 -0.28 -2.67
CA LEU A 41 4.24 0.07 -1.27
C LEU A 41 5.16 -0.96 -0.60
N LYS A 42 6.29 -0.51 -0.07
CA LYS A 42 7.22 -1.34 0.72
C LYS A 42 7.10 -1.00 2.21
N ALA A 43 6.75 -1.98 3.04
CA ALA A 43 6.66 -1.83 4.48
C ALA A 43 7.96 -2.26 5.17
N ALA A 44 8.54 -1.40 6.01
CA ALA A 44 9.67 -1.75 6.87
C ALA A 44 9.15 -2.05 8.27
N LEU A 45 9.21 -3.32 8.70
CA LEU A 45 8.51 -3.77 9.90
C LEU A 45 9.18 -3.30 11.20
N ASN A 46 10.50 -3.36 11.26
CA ASN A 46 11.27 -2.93 12.43
C ASN A 46 12.30 -1.83 12.13
N GLY A 47 12.82 -1.79 10.90
CA GLY A 47 13.92 -0.89 10.54
C GLY A 47 15.12 -1.04 11.48
N GLY A 48 15.96 -0.01 11.57
CA GLY A 48 17.09 0.04 12.52
C GLY A 48 16.71 0.33 13.98
N ARG A 49 15.44 0.15 14.38
CA ARG A 49 14.98 0.43 15.74
C ARG A 49 15.53 -0.61 16.72
N GLN A 50 15.85 -0.19 17.94
CA GLN A 50 16.31 -1.11 18.97
C GLN A 50 15.16 -1.96 19.54
N PRO A 51 15.39 -3.22 19.92
CA PRO A 51 14.44 -4.04 20.68
C PRO A 51 13.94 -3.27 21.91
N GLY A 52 12.64 -3.40 22.22
CA GLY A 52 12.00 -2.71 23.34
C GLY A 52 11.73 -1.21 23.13
N SER A 53 12.14 -0.60 22.01
CA SER A 53 11.82 0.80 21.71
C SER A 53 10.34 1.05 21.43
N HIS A 54 9.57 0.01 21.07
CA HIS A 54 8.13 0.06 20.91
C HIS A 54 7.55 -1.34 21.22
N PRO A 55 6.42 -1.44 21.96
CA PRO A 55 5.85 -2.74 22.35
C PRO A 55 5.38 -3.60 21.17
N ALA A 56 5.03 -2.98 20.04
CA ALA A 56 4.66 -3.69 18.81
C ALA A 56 5.82 -3.85 17.82
N LEU A 57 7.07 -3.60 18.23
CA LEU A 57 8.22 -3.81 17.35
C LEU A 57 8.50 -5.32 17.26
N PRO A 58 8.40 -5.95 16.07
CA PRO A 58 8.64 -7.38 15.96
C PRO A 58 10.14 -7.69 16.14
N THR A 59 10.45 -8.68 16.98
CA THR A 59 11.81 -9.19 17.19
C THR A 59 11.91 -10.70 17.03
N THR A 60 10.78 -11.42 17.05
CA THR A 60 10.72 -12.88 16.87
C THR A 60 10.09 -13.27 15.53
N ALA A 61 10.34 -14.51 15.07
CA ALA A 61 9.83 -15.00 13.78
C ALA A 61 8.29 -14.95 13.68
N ASN A 62 7.57 -15.39 14.71
CA ASN A 62 6.10 -15.29 14.77
C ASN A 62 5.59 -13.85 14.71
N GLU A 63 6.25 -12.91 15.40
CA GLU A 63 5.87 -11.50 15.34
C GLU A 63 6.10 -10.91 13.95
N PHE A 64 7.20 -11.28 13.29
CA PHE A 64 7.44 -10.88 11.90
C PHE A 64 6.38 -11.44 10.96
N ALA A 65 5.98 -12.71 11.12
CA ALA A 65 4.94 -13.31 10.30
C ALA A 65 3.60 -12.58 10.44
N ASN A 66 3.19 -12.28 11.68
CA ASN A 66 1.96 -11.52 11.96
C ASN A 66 2.04 -10.10 11.39
N ALA A 67 3.12 -9.36 11.66
CA ALA A 67 3.29 -8.00 11.16
C ALA A 67 3.40 -7.93 9.63
N ALA A 68 3.99 -8.95 9.00
CA ALA A 68 4.02 -9.07 7.56
C ALA A 68 2.61 -9.30 7.00
N GLN A 69 1.82 -10.17 7.62
CA GLN A 69 0.43 -10.40 7.23
C GLN A 69 -0.39 -9.09 7.32
N ASP A 70 -0.33 -8.40 8.46
CA ASP A 70 -1.02 -7.12 8.66
C ASP A 70 -0.61 -6.07 7.61
N ALA A 71 0.68 -6.01 7.28
CA ALA A 71 1.18 -5.09 6.26
C ALA A 71 0.67 -5.44 4.86
N VAL A 72 0.60 -6.73 4.50
CA VAL A 72 0.03 -7.18 3.22
C VAL A 72 -1.47 -6.85 3.15
N GLU A 73 -2.22 -7.11 4.22
CA GLU A 73 -3.64 -6.77 4.32
C GLU A 73 -3.88 -5.26 4.19
N ALA A 74 -2.94 -4.43 4.66
CA ALA A 74 -2.94 -2.99 4.48
C ALA A 74 -2.50 -2.51 3.07
N GLY A 75 -2.11 -3.42 2.18
CA GLY A 75 -1.75 -3.11 0.79
C GLY A 75 -0.25 -3.02 0.50
N ALA A 76 0.62 -3.49 1.41
CA ALA A 76 2.04 -3.61 1.12
C ALA A 76 2.29 -4.66 0.04
N GLY A 77 3.01 -4.27 -1.02
CA GLY A 77 3.48 -5.15 -2.08
C GLY A 77 4.92 -5.63 -1.87
N ALA A 78 5.63 -5.08 -0.89
CA ALA A 78 6.94 -5.56 -0.46
C ALA A 78 7.13 -5.41 1.07
N ILE A 79 7.83 -6.36 1.69
CA ILE A 79 8.15 -6.35 3.13
C ILE A 79 9.67 -6.32 3.31
N HIS A 80 10.14 -5.42 4.17
CA HIS A 80 11.53 -5.28 4.60
C HIS A 80 11.68 -5.58 6.09
N VAL A 81 12.64 -6.41 6.43
CA VAL A 81 12.92 -6.83 7.80
C VAL A 81 14.41 -6.78 8.10
N HIS A 82 14.74 -6.36 9.31
CA HIS A 82 16.06 -6.54 9.90
C HIS A 82 15.99 -7.74 10.84
N VAL A 83 16.42 -8.90 10.37
CA VAL A 83 16.40 -10.15 11.14
C VAL A 83 17.34 -10.04 12.35
N ARG A 84 16.97 -10.69 13.46
CA ARG A 84 17.76 -10.69 14.69
C ARG A 84 18.20 -12.09 15.09
N ASP A 85 19.39 -12.20 15.67
CA ASP A 85 19.89 -13.43 16.27
C ASP A 85 19.25 -13.69 17.65
N SER A 86 19.59 -14.84 18.25
CA SER A 86 19.17 -15.21 19.61
C SER A 86 19.60 -14.24 20.73
N LYS A 87 20.50 -13.31 20.44
CA LYS A 87 20.95 -12.24 21.35
C LYS A 87 20.36 -10.88 20.98
N GLU A 88 19.34 -10.87 20.12
CA GLU A 88 18.62 -9.70 19.61
C GLU A 88 19.48 -8.73 18.77
N ASN A 89 20.68 -9.13 18.35
CA ASN A 89 21.50 -8.33 17.45
C ASN A 89 21.00 -8.52 16.02
N GLU A 90 21.12 -7.47 15.21
CA GLU A 90 20.86 -7.59 13.78
C GLU A 90 21.79 -8.65 13.15
N SER A 91 21.21 -9.57 12.38
CA SER A 91 21.90 -10.72 11.83
C SER A 91 21.59 -10.92 10.35
N LEU A 92 22.63 -11.28 9.60
CA LEU A 92 22.57 -11.69 8.19
C LEU A 92 22.88 -13.17 8.00
N ARG A 93 22.92 -13.95 9.09
CA ARG A 93 23.19 -15.39 8.98
C ARG A 93 22.02 -16.07 8.31
N SER A 94 22.33 -17.01 7.42
CA SER A 94 21.32 -17.74 6.66
C SER A 94 20.33 -18.49 7.56
N GLU A 95 20.78 -19.00 8.70
CA GLU A 95 19.95 -19.71 9.68
C GLU A 95 18.89 -18.81 10.34
N ASP A 96 19.27 -17.60 10.73
CA ASP A 96 18.36 -16.63 11.34
C ASP A 96 17.33 -16.16 10.30
N ILE A 97 17.79 -15.87 9.08
CA ILE A 97 16.93 -15.47 7.95
C ILE A 97 15.94 -16.58 7.60
N ALA A 98 16.42 -17.82 7.47
CA ALA A 98 15.58 -18.96 7.13
C ALA A 98 14.49 -19.20 8.18
N THR A 99 14.80 -18.99 9.46
CA THR A 99 13.84 -19.10 10.55
C THR A 99 12.69 -18.10 10.39
N VAL A 100 13.00 -16.82 10.13
CA VAL A 100 11.97 -15.79 9.91
C VAL A 100 11.17 -16.05 8.63
N LEU A 101 11.83 -16.46 7.55
CA LEU A 101 11.16 -16.73 6.28
C LEU A 101 10.29 -17.99 6.31
N ALA A 102 10.62 -19.00 7.12
CA ALA A 102 9.83 -20.21 7.26
C ALA A 102 8.45 -19.92 7.87
N ASP A 103 8.36 -18.96 8.80
CA ASP A 103 7.10 -18.57 9.45
C ASP A 103 6.31 -17.54 8.62
N CYS A 104 6.99 -16.73 7.78
CA CYS A 104 6.35 -15.78 6.87
C CYS A 104 5.69 -16.49 5.67
N SER A 105 4.40 -16.80 5.77
CA SER A 105 3.63 -17.45 4.71
C SER A 105 3.34 -16.58 3.46
N CYS A 106 3.72 -15.30 3.45
CA CYS A 106 3.54 -14.35 2.35
C CYS A 106 4.50 -14.62 1.18
N HIS A 107 4.23 -15.70 0.45
CA HIS A 107 5.04 -16.30 -0.63
C HIS A 107 5.41 -15.38 -1.81
N ASN A 108 4.92 -14.14 -1.89
CA ASN A 108 5.16 -13.24 -3.04
C ASN A 108 5.46 -11.78 -2.66
N THR A 109 5.68 -11.47 -1.37
CA THR A 109 5.75 -10.07 -0.88
C THR A 109 7.02 -9.77 -0.08
N VAL A 110 7.87 -10.75 0.24
CA VAL A 110 9.09 -10.47 1.02
C VAL A 110 10.28 -10.27 0.08
N HIS A 111 10.74 -9.04 -0.06
CA HIS A 111 11.93 -8.67 -0.83
C HIS A 111 13.01 -8.15 0.11
N SER A 112 14.08 -8.93 0.30
CA SER A 112 15.29 -8.50 0.99
C SER A 112 16.17 -7.68 0.04
N ASP A 113 15.77 -6.45 -0.24
CA ASP A 113 16.66 -5.53 -0.96
C ASP A 113 17.71 -5.00 0.01
N TRP A 114 18.95 -5.43 -0.19
CA TRP A 114 20.14 -4.90 0.44
C TRP A 114 20.77 -3.86 -0.48
N TYR A 115 20.81 -2.60 -0.03
CA TYR A 115 21.73 -1.56 -0.53
C TYR A 115 22.57 -1.08 0.64
#